data_AF-A0A850HKS2-F1
#
_entry.id   AF-A0A850HKS2-F1
#
_cell.length_a   1.000
_cell.length_b   1.000
_cell.length_c   1.000
_cell.angle_alpha   90.00
_cell.angle_beta   90.00
_cell.angle_gamma   90.00
#
_symmetry.space_group_name_H-M   'P 1'
#
loop_
_entity.id
_entity.type
_entity.pdbx_description
1 polymer ?
#
loop_
_entity_poly.entity_id
_entity_poly.type
_entity_poly.pdbx_seq_one_letter_code
_entity_poly.pdbx_strand_id
1 'polypeptide(L)'
;MTDTGIIFMMRIFWAVFMALMLIGGYRGSCNVENGKATPMRVRTDDSLVWLDPLVFPIVIGIMALIMCLFLDGEMLAEQFFSYIFDTFFFLNAYFLFLLLFLPVLRKYYAAKMCATLWLVPIFLYYQPYIFYQLSQGKQIMVCYIPKEIIFLLLGIWLLGFAVFMLWQILSHVQFSRLLKKDAGEVEDPELRESFEREKKKLNFSESFTVGLKYSNRIKTPLTVGMIQKNMVIYLPRRAYTTEEAAFIFRHELCHIRRRDTHTKFFLRFCNAFGWMHPFAWIAVKRAEDDLELSCDELVLKDENAAGRRVYANLLLTDTGVSSGFTTCLSRRAKTLRYRMRETMQEKKKRRGLWILFLVMFLSCFFPGRMIFATDRTTVGEVLGEHIHDIKEVTYTYSSDHKNQQKLQRAENREELLEYLSDLEIEKLIGDYEVPCQEEGLRIFLETKDQNCTFVIEGEYIVCYVYDIESKENSRIQYHVVDKNWFSHYDKRACGNT
;
A
#
# COMPACT_ATOMS: atom_id res chain seq x y z
N MET A 1 -5.59 32.32 -1.11
CA MET A 1 -5.66 30.98 -1.72
C MET A 1 -6.86 30.29 -1.12
N THR A 2 -7.70 29.64 -1.91
CA THR A 2 -8.77 28.78 -1.38
C THR A 2 -8.14 27.59 -0.64
N ASP A 3 -8.81 27.04 0.38
CA ASP A 3 -8.32 25.88 1.14
C ASP A 3 -7.99 24.68 0.22
N THR A 4 -8.79 24.52 -0.85
CA THR A 4 -8.55 23.58 -1.95
C THR A 4 -7.22 23.79 -2.67
N GLY A 5 -6.79 25.04 -2.86
CA GLY A 5 -5.51 25.38 -3.49
C GLY A 5 -4.31 25.04 -2.61
N ILE A 6 -4.43 25.23 -1.29
CA ILE A 6 -3.39 24.86 -0.33
C ILE A 6 -3.21 23.34 -0.30
N ILE A 7 -4.31 22.60 -0.28
CA ILE A 7 -4.30 21.14 -0.27
C ILE A 7 -3.70 20.57 -1.56
N PHE A 8 -4.07 21.11 -2.72
CA PHE A 8 -3.49 20.67 -3.98
C PHE A 8 -1.98 20.95 -4.05
N MET A 9 -1.53 22.12 -3.58
CA MET A 9 -0.10 22.42 -3.46
C MET A 9 0.62 21.44 -2.52
N MET A 10 0.01 21.13 -1.38
CA MET A 10 0.59 20.21 -0.40
C MET A 10 0.68 18.78 -0.95
N ARG A 11 -0.30 18.37 -1.75
CA ARG A 11 -0.29 17.09 -2.46
C ARG A 11 0.84 17.02 -3.50
N ILE A 12 1.03 18.07 -4.29
CA ILE A 12 2.17 18.16 -5.23
C ILE A 12 3.48 18.09 -4.46
N PHE A 13 3.61 18.85 -3.37
CA PHE A 13 4.81 18.84 -2.53
C PHE A 13 5.15 17.42 -2.05
N TRP A 14 4.19 16.72 -1.47
CA TRP A 14 4.37 15.34 -1.00
C TRP A 14 4.67 14.37 -2.14
N ALA A 15 4.00 14.51 -3.29
CA ALA A 15 4.25 13.67 -4.46
C ALA A 15 5.70 13.82 -4.96
N VAL A 16 6.20 15.06 -5.05
CA VAL A 16 7.59 15.34 -5.42
C VAL A 16 8.55 14.84 -4.34
N PHE A 17 8.27 15.11 -3.07
CA PHE A 17 9.11 14.69 -1.94
C PHE A 17 9.29 13.16 -1.91
N MET A 18 8.19 12.40 -2.00
CA MET A 18 8.24 10.94 -2.00
C MET A 18 8.93 10.38 -3.26
N ALA A 19 8.71 10.98 -4.42
CA ALA A 19 9.40 10.59 -5.65
C ALA A 19 10.91 10.83 -5.56
N LEU A 20 11.33 11.96 -4.99
CA LEU A 20 12.75 12.26 -4.75
C LEU A 20 13.36 11.33 -3.70
N MET A 21 12.65 11.01 -2.62
CA MET A 21 13.10 10.04 -1.63
C MET A 21 13.30 8.65 -2.23
N LEU A 22 12.33 8.16 -3.03
CA LEU A 22 12.44 6.87 -3.72
C LEU A 22 13.68 6.83 -4.63
N ILE A 23 13.88 7.87 -5.44
CA ILE A 23 15.01 7.96 -6.38
C ILE A 23 16.33 8.09 -5.64
N GLY A 24 16.37 8.90 -4.57
CA GLY A 24 17.53 9.07 -3.71
C GLY A 24 17.96 7.74 -3.10
N GLY A 25 17.01 7.00 -2.52
CA GLY A 25 17.24 5.67 -1.96
C GLY A 25 17.68 4.66 -3.02
N TYR A 26 17.01 4.60 -4.18
CA TYR A 26 17.41 3.73 -5.29
C TYR A 26 18.81 4.06 -5.82
N ARG A 27 19.16 5.35 -6.00
CA ARG A 27 20.51 5.78 -6.42
C ARG A 27 21.57 5.44 -5.37
N GLY A 28 21.27 5.68 -4.09
CA GLY A 28 22.16 5.35 -2.96
C GLY A 28 22.49 3.85 -2.96
N SER A 29 21.45 3.02 -2.96
CA SER A 29 21.59 1.56 -3.03
C SER A 29 22.37 1.11 -4.28
N CYS A 30 22.11 1.68 -5.46
CA CYS A 30 22.91 1.40 -6.66
C CYS A 30 24.38 1.83 -6.53
N ASN A 31 24.68 2.93 -5.84
CA ASN A 31 26.06 3.41 -5.67
C ASN A 31 26.84 2.48 -4.74
N VAL A 32 26.23 2.04 -3.64
CA VAL A 32 26.79 1.05 -2.71
C VAL A 32 27.04 -0.28 -3.42
N GLU A 33 26.10 -0.75 -4.25
CA GLU A 33 26.27 -1.95 -5.08
C GLU A 33 27.45 -1.86 -6.05
N ASN A 34 27.78 -0.65 -6.51
CA ASN A 34 28.89 -0.38 -7.42
C ASN A 34 30.19 0.01 -6.69
N GLY A 35 30.27 -0.16 -5.37
CA GLY A 35 31.48 0.12 -4.59
C GLY A 35 31.84 1.61 -4.47
N LYS A 36 30.89 2.52 -4.73
CA LYS A 36 31.12 3.96 -4.58
C LYS A 36 30.86 4.38 -3.12
N ALA A 37 31.77 5.16 -2.54
CA ALA A 37 31.56 5.79 -1.25
C ALA A 37 30.37 6.77 -1.33
N THR A 38 29.36 6.57 -0.49
CA THR A 38 28.24 7.51 -0.35
C THR A 38 28.61 8.62 0.63
N PRO A 39 28.32 9.90 0.33
CA PRO A 39 28.71 11.03 1.18
C PRO A 39 27.96 11.08 2.51
N MET A 40 26.84 10.36 2.62
CA MET A 40 26.10 10.18 3.85
C MET A 40 26.49 8.82 4.45
N ARG A 41 26.85 8.82 5.73
CA ARG A 41 27.30 7.69 6.56
C ARG A 41 26.15 6.69 6.75
N VAL A 42 25.65 6.13 5.66
CA VAL A 42 24.60 5.12 5.67
C VAL A 42 25.28 3.80 6.01
N ARG A 43 24.88 3.26 7.16
CA ARG A 43 25.26 1.94 7.68
C ARG A 43 25.09 0.92 6.55
N THR A 44 26.06 0.02 6.39
CA THR A 44 26.24 -0.94 5.27
C THR A 44 25.11 -1.97 5.06
N ASP A 45 23.89 -1.67 5.47
CA ASP A 45 22.77 -2.59 5.56
C ASP A 45 21.51 -2.05 4.82
N ASP A 46 21.69 -1.45 3.63
CA ASP A 46 20.59 -0.88 2.86
C ASP A 46 19.78 -1.96 2.13
N SER A 47 18.45 -1.94 2.33
CA SER A 47 17.51 -2.72 1.53
C SER A 47 17.42 -2.23 0.07
N LEU A 48 16.68 -2.95 -0.80
CA LEU A 48 16.47 -2.61 -2.22
C LEU A 48 16.01 -1.14 -2.42
N VAL A 49 15.30 -0.61 -1.43
CA VAL A 49 15.09 0.81 -1.20
C VAL A 49 15.64 1.14 0.19
N TRP A 50 16.16 2.34 0.42
CA TRP A 50 16.74 2.79 1.71
C TRP A 50 15.83 2.57 2.93
N LEU A 51 14.53 2.36 2.72
CA LEU A 51 13.57 2.00 3.74
C LEU A 51 13.34 0.48 3.78
N ASP A 52 13.53 -0.10 4.97
CA ASP A 52 13.29 -1.53 5.20
C ASP A 52 11.80 -1.86 5.00
N PRO A 53 11.44 -2.83 4.14
CA PRO A 53 10.05 -3.19 3.89
C PRO A 53 9.28 -3.64 5.14
N LEU A 54 9.96 -4.02 6.23
CA LEU A 54 9.34 -4.35 7.51
C LEU A 54 8.76 -3.15 8.25
N VAL A 55 9.20 -1.93 7.95
CA VAL A 55 8.68 -0.72 8.61
C VAL A 55 7.18 -0.59 8.36
N PHE A 56 6.69 -0.96 7.17
CA PHE A 56 5.29 -0.79 6.81
C PHE A 56 4.33 -1.66 7.61
N PRO A 57 4.49 -3.00 7.70
CA PRO A 57 3.66 -3.82 8.60
C PRO A 57 3.70 -3.35 10.06
N ILE A 58 4.85 -2.87 10.52
CA ILE A 58 5.00 -2.33 11.89
C ILE A 58 4.17 -1.05 12.06
N VAL A 59 4.29 -0.10 11.13
CA VAL A 59 3.52 1.16 11.16
C VAL A 59 2.03 0.88 11.11
N ILE A 60 1.56 0.00 10.22
CA ILE A 60 0.15 -0.40 10.19
C ILE A 60 -0.29 -0.98 11.55
N GLY A 61 0.51 -1.88 12.13
CA GLY A 61 0.19 -2.48 13.43
C GLY A 61 0.10 -1.44 14.55
N ILE A 62 1.02 -0.48 14.59
CA ILE A 62 1.02 0.62 15.56
C ILE A 62 -0.19 1.52 15.35
N MET A 63 -0.48 1.92 14.11
CA MET A 63 -1.64 2.76 13.80
C MET A 63 -2.94 2.07 14.17
N ALA A 64 -3.04 0.76 13.93
CA ALA A 64 -4.22 0.01 14.33
C ALA A 64 -4.38 -0.04 15.85
N LEU A 65 -3.29 -0.20 16.59
CA LEU A 65 -3.31 -0.14 18.05
C LEU A 65 -3.72 1.24 18.55
N ILE A 66 -3.23 2.32 17.93
CA ILE A 66 -3.62 3.70 18.27
C ILE A 66 -5.12 3.89 18.01
N MET A 67 -5.64 3.48 16.84
CA MET A 67 -7.07 3.58 16.54
C MET A 67 -7.93 2.85 17.58
N CYS A 68 -7.52 1.66 18.03
CA CYS A 68 -8.21 0.92 19.09
C CYS A 68 -8.25 1.63 20.46
N LEU A 69 -7.37 2.61 20.71
CA LEU A 69 -7.35 3.37 21.96
C LEU A 69 -8.25 4.61 21.94
N PHE A 70 -8.55 5.15 20.74
CA PHE A 70 -9.24 6.43 20.58
C PHE A 70 -10.63 6.34 19.94
N LEU A 71 -10.96 5.21 19.30
CA LEU A 71 -12.23 5.05 18.61
C LEU A 71 -13.06 3.93 19.25
N ASP A 72 -14.36 4.18 19.39
CA ASP A 72 -15.31 3.12 19.74
C ASP A 72 -15.32 2.04 18.66
N GLY A 73 -15.66 0.80 19.05
CA GLY A 73 -15.51 -0.37 18.18
C GLY A 73 -16.25 -0.28 16.84
N GLU A 74 -17.34 0.49 16.79
CA GLU A 74 -18.12 0.72 15.58
C GLU A 74 -17.47 1.72 14.63
N MET A 75 -17.11 2.92 15.13
CA MET A 75 -16.38 3.92 14.34
C MET A 75 -15.06 3.36 13.81
N LEU A 76 -14.38 2.57 14.64
CA LEU A 76 -13.16 1.88 14.26
C LEU A 76 -13.41 0.95 13.06
N ALA A 77 -14.41 0.07 13.14
CA ALA A 77 -14.71 -0.87 12.06
C ALA A 77 -15.06 -0.17 10.75
N GLU A 78 -15.91 0.85 10.79
CA GLU A 78 -16.31 1.63 9.62
C GLU A 78 -15.10 2.29 8.95
N GLN A 79 -14.23 2.94 9.74
CA GLN A 79 -13.05 3.62 9.21
C GLN A 79 -12.03 2.62 8.64
N PHE A 80 -11.79 1.50 9.33
CA PHE A 80 -10.94 0.41 8.82
C PHE A 80 -11.44 -0.17 7.51
N PHE A 81 -12.75 -0.38 7.38
CA PHE A 81 -13.34 -0.90 6.16
C PHE A 81 -13.07 0.02 4.98
N SER A 82 -13.31 1.33 5.14
CA SER A 82 -13.01 2.32 4.11
C SER A 82 -11.52 2.26 3.72
N TYR A 83 -10.62 2.22 4.69
CA TYR A 83 -9.17 2.16 4.44
C TYR A 83 -8.73 0.92 3.68
N ILE A 84 -9.22 -0.26 4.11
CA ILE A 84 -8.89 -1.54 3.47
C ILE A 84 -9.41 -1.54 2.04
N PHE A 85 -10.61 -1.01 1.80
CA PHE A 85 -11.22 -1.00 0.48
C PHE A 85 -10.50 -0.04 -0.49
N ASP A 86 -10.21 1.19 -0.08
CA ASP A 86 -9.48 2.15 -0.92
C ASP A 86 -8.08 1.64 -1.26
N THR A 87 -7.40 1.09 -0.24
CA THR A 87 -6.13 0.37 -0.40
C THR A 87 -6.27 -0.73 -1.44
N PHE A 88 -7.29 -1.58 -1.30
CA PHE A 88 -7.52 -2.72 -2.16
C PHE A 88 -7.71 -2.27 -3.62
N PHE A 89 -8.59 -1.30 -3.86
CA PHE A 89 -8.86 -0.82 -5.21
C PHE A 89 -7.60 -0.23 -5.85
N PHE A 90 -6.89 0.64 -5.12
CA PHE A 90 -5.65 1.24 -5.60
C PHE A 90 -4.60 0.19 -5.95
N LEU A 91 -4.35 -0.77 -5.05
CA LEU A 91 -3.36 -1.83 -5.26
C LEU A 91 -3.70 -2.69 -6.49
N ASN A 92 -4.99 -2.98 -6.72
CA ASN A 92 -5.39 -3.78 -7.87
C ASN A 92 -5.19 -3.04 -9.18
N ALA A 93 -5.62 -1.78 -9.26
CA ALA A 93 -5.36 -0.95 -10.41
C ALA A 93 -3.85 -0.85 -10.68
N TYR A 94 -3.07 -0.52 -9.64
CA TYR A 94 -1.62 -0.39 -9.73
C TYR A 94 -0.94 -1.66 -10.23
N PHE A 95 -1.21 -2.81 -9.62
CA PHE A 95 -0.58 -4.07 -10.02
C PHE A 95 -1.05 -4.55 -11.39
N LEU A 96 -2.30 -4.31 -11.78
CA LEU A 96 -2.79 -4.62 -13.12
C LEU A 96 -2.02 -3.82 -14.17
N PHE A 97 -1.89 -2.50 -13.98
CA PHE A 97 -1.09 -1.65 -14.87
C PHE A 97 0.38 -2.08 -14.91
N LEU A 98 0.98 -2.34 -13.75
CA LEU A 98 2.36 -2.78 -13.69
C LEU A 98 2.57 -4.10 -14.43
N LEU A 99 1.67 -5.08 -14.25
CA LEU A 99 1.72 -6.37 -14.95
C LEU A 99 1.59 -6.22 -16.47
N LEU A 100 0.75 -5.30 -16.93
CA LEU A 100 0.57 -4.99 -18.35
C LEU A 100 1.85 -4.43 -18.99
N PHE A 101 2.52 -3.50 -18.30
CA PHE A 101 3.74 -2.85 -18.81
C PHE A 101 5.03 -3.61 -18.50
N LEU A 102 5.00 -4.59 -17.59
CA LEU A 102 6.18 -5.35 -17.15
C LEU A 102 7.01 -5.95 -18.29
N PRO A 103 6.43 -6.56 -19.35
CA PRO A 103 7.23 -7.12 -20.44
C PRO A 103 8.06 -6.06 -21.18
N VAL A 104 7.51 -4.86 -21.33
CA VAL A 104 8.19 -3.72 -21.96
C VAL A 104 9.25 -3.16 -21.00
N LEU A 105 8.91 -2.99 -19.72
CA LEU A 105 9.83 -2.49 -18.71
C LEU A 105 11.08 -3.37 -18.61
N ARG A 106 10.91 -4.69 -18.50
CA ARG A 106 12.02 -5.65 -18.39
C ARG A 106 12.94 -5.69 -19.62
N LYS A 107 12.44 -5.30 -20.80
CA LYS A 107 13.22 -5.23 -22.05
C LYS A 107 14.19 -4.05 -22.07
N TYR A 108 13.82 -2.92 -21.48
CA TYR A 108 14.57 -1.66 -21.59
C TYR A 108 15.25 -1.20 -20.28
N TYR A 109 14.74 -1.64 -19.13
CA TYR A 109 15.16 -1.18 -17.80
C TYR A 109 15.72 -2.30 -16.95
N ALA A 110 16.64 -1.95 -16.05
CA ALA A 110 17.29 -2.89 -15.13
C ALA A 110 16.25 -3.65 -14.28
N ALA A 111 16.54 -4.91 -13.97
CA ALA A 111 15.66 -5.75 -13.15
C ALA A 111 15.46 -5.16 -11.75
N LYS A 112 16.48 -4.50 -11.19
CA LYS A 112 16.39 -3.79 -9.91
C LYS A 112 15.28 -2.73 -9.92
N MET A 113 15.17 -1.95 -10.99
CA MET A 113 14.12 -0.94 -11.11
C MET A 113 12.72 -1.58 -11.16
N CYS A 114 12.58 -2.70 -11.86
CA CYS A 114 11.34 -3.48 -11.87
C CYS A 114 11.01 -4.02 -10.46
N ALA A 115 12.00 -4.54 -9.74
CA ALA A 115 11.84 -4.97 -8.35
C ALA A 115 11.40 -3.80 -7.44
N THR A 116 11.96 -2.60 -7.64
CA THR A 116 11.59 -1.39 -6.90
C THR A 116 10.16 -0.94 -7.16
N LEU A 117 9.64 -1.09 -8.38
CA LEU A 117 8.26 -0.71 -8.72
C LEU A 117 7.23 -1.47 -7.85
N TRP A 118 7.49 -2.75 -7.53
CA TRP A 118 6.60 -3.52 -6.64
C TRP A 118 6.51 -2.96 -5.21
N LEU A 119 7.48 -2.13 -4.80
CA LEU A 119 7.51 -1.50 -3.47
C LEU A 119 6.93 -0.09 -3.47
N VAL A 120 6.60 0.50 -4.63
CA VAL A 120 6.07 1.87 -4.74
C VAL A 120 4.82 2.09 -3.88
N PRO A 121 3.81 1.18 -3.87
CA PRO A 121 2.60 1.41 -3.08
C PRO A 121 2.86 1.62 -1.58
N ILE A 122 3.92 1.03 -1.03
CA ILE A 122 4.30 1.17 0.38
C ILE A 122 4.57 2.64 0.71
N PHE A 123 5.25 3.34 -0.18
CA PHE A 123 5.64 4.73 0.06
C PHE A 123 4.44 5.65 0.18
N LEU A 124 3.34 5.32 -0.48
CA LEU A 124 2.13 6.12 -0.44
C LEU A 124 1.55 6.18 0.97
N TYR A 125 1.67 5.10 1.76
CA TYR A 125 1.19 5.07 3.14
C TYR A 125 1.93 5.98 4.11
N TYR A 126 3.12 6.47 3.75
CA TYR A 126 3.83 7.46 4.57
C TYR A 126 3.32 8.89 4.34
N GLN A 127 2.36 9.11 3.44
CA GLN A 127 1.79 10.42 3.23
C GLN A 127 0.91 10.80 4.43
N PRO A 128 1.23 11.90 5.15
CA PRO A 128 0.33 12.42 6.18
C PRO A 128 -1.04 12.79 5.60
N TYR A 129 -1.07 13.14 4.30
CA TYR A 129 -2.27 13.51 3.58
C TYR A 129 -3.21 12.33 3.28
N ILE A 130 -2.80 11.05 3.32
CA ILE A 130 -3.78 9.94 3.23
C ILE A 130 -4.79 10.03 4.38
N PHE A 131 -4.36 10.50 5.56
CA PHE A 131 -5.24 10.76 6.70
C PHE A 131 -6.09 12.03 6.55
N TYR A 132 -5.68 12.96 5.67
CA TYR A 132 -6.37 14.23 5.42
C TYR A 132 -7.31 14.14 4.20
N GLN A 133 -7.05 13.22 3.27
CA GLN A 133 -7.88 12.97 2.09
C GLN A 133 -9.20 12.28 2.43
N LEU A 134 -9.35 11.79 3.67
CA LEU A 134 -10.67 11.40 4.21
C LEU A 134 -11.62 12.60 4.28
N SER A 135 -11.10 13.83 4.38
CA SER A 135 -11.95 15.00 4.56
C SER A 135 -12.23 15.83 3.32
N GLN A 136 -11.39 15.78 2.27
CA GLN A 136 -11.47 16.79 1.21
C GLN A 136 -11.26 16.22 -0.19
N GLY A 137 -12.34 16.04 -0.98
CA GLY A 137 -12.26 15.61 -2.37
C GLY A 137 -13.61 15.53 -3.10
N LYS A 138 -13.65 15.99 -4.37
CA LYS A 138 -14.84 15.93 -5.24
C LYS A 138 -15.21 14.47 -5.58
N GLN A 139 -16.48 14.17 -5.37
CA GLN A 139 -17.08 12.83 -5.27
C GLN A 139 -17.26 12.15 -6.64
N ILE A 140 -17.28 10.81 -6.67
CA ILE A 140 -17.62 10.02 -7.87
C ILE A 140 -18.85 9.12 -7.65
N MET A 141 -18.95 8.44 -6.50
CA MET A 141 -20.04 7.47 -6.26
C MET A 141 -20.20 7.14 -4.76
N VAL A 142 -21.45 7.13 -4.28
CA VAL A 142 -21.84 6.63 -2.95
C VAL A 142 -22.30 5.17 -3.09
N CYS A 143 -21.80 4.29 -2.22
CA CYS A 143 -22.16 2.87 -2.18
C CYS A 143 -22.75 2.50 -0.83
N TYR A 144 -24.03 2.13 -0.82
CA TYR A 144 -24.72 1.66 0.37
C TYR A 144 -24.31 0.22 0.72
N ILE A 145 -23.85 0.01 1.95
CA ILE A 145 -23.53 -1.30 2.53
C ILE A 145 -24.03 -1.33 3.98
N PRO A 146 -25.00 -2.19 4.32
CA PRO A 146 -25.46 -2.36 5.70
C PRO A 146 -24.31 -2.63 6.67
N LYS A 147 -24.40 -2.05 7.87
CA LYS A 147 -23.36 -2.09 8.89
C LYS A 147 -22.99 -3.52 9.29
N GLU A 148 -23.97 -4.40 9.41
CA GLU A 148 -23.79 -5.82 9.75
C GLU A 148 -22.93 -6.54 8.71
N ILE A 149 -23.10 -6.17 7.44
CA ILE A 149 -22.32 -6.72 6.32
C ILE A 149 -20.88 -6.22 6.39
N ILE A 150 -20.64 -4.96 6.78
CA ILE A 150 -19.28 -4.43 6.99
C ILE A 150 -18.54 -5.27 8.05
N PHE A 151 -19.15 -5.48 9.22
CA PHE A 151 -18.55 -6.30 10.27
C PHE A 151 -18.28 -7.74 9.81
N LEU A 152 -19.22 -8.35 9.10
CA LEU A 152 -19.07 -9.69 8.54
C LEU A 152 -17.89 -9.76 7.55
N LEU A 153 -17.81 -8.82 6.61
CA LEU A 153 -16.74 -8.75 5.61
C LEU A 153 -15.37 -8.51 6.25
N LEU A 154 -15.29 -7.60 7.22
CA LEU A 154 -14.07 -7.37 8.00
C LEU A 154 -13.66 -8.61 8.78
N GLY A 155 -14.60 -9.31 9.42
CA GLY A 155 -14.35 -10.53 10.16
C GLY A 155 -13.80 -11.65 9.27
N ILE A 156 -14.41 -11.85 8.09
CA ILE A 156 -13.93 -12.80 7.07
C ILE A 156 -12.53 -12.42 6.59
N TRP A 157 -12.32 -11.14 6.28
CA TRP A 157 -11.02 -10.64 5.81
C TRP A 157 -9.93 -10.85 6.85
N LEU A 158 -10.18 -10.51 8.12
CA LEU A 158 -9.23 -10.63 9.23
C LEU A 158 -8.92 -12.10 9.54
N LEU A 159 -9.94 -12.97 9.54
CA LEU A 159 -9.76 -14.40 9.73
C LEU A 159 -8.87 -14.98 8.62
N GLY A 160 -9.16 -14.64 7.37
CA GLY A 160 -8.33 -15.07 6.24
C GLY A 160 -6.89 -14.56 6.35
N PHE A 161 -6.70 -13.28 6.63
CA PHE A 161 -5.38 -12.69 6.87
C PHE A 161 -4.60 -13.47 7.95
N ALA A 162 -5.23 -13.71 9.11
CA ALA A 162 -4.62 -14.43 10.23
C ALA A 162 -4.25 -15.87 9.85
N VAL A 163 -5.15 -16.61 9.21
CA VAL A 163 -4.91 -18.00 8.77
C VAL A 163 -3.76 -18.07 7.75
N PHE A 164 -3.76 -17.21 6.73
CA PHE A 164 -2.71 -17.20 5.71
C PHE A 164 -1.36 -16.74 6.28
N MET A 165 -1.33 -15.71 7.13
CA MET A 165 -0.10 -15.28 7.80
C MET A 165 0.47 -16.36 8.71
N LEU A 166 -0.38 -16.96 9.56
CA LEU A 166 0.05 -18.02 10.47
C LEU A 166 0.60 -19.22 9.70
N TRP A 167 -0.11 -19.66 8.65
CA TRP A 167 0.34 -20.75 7.80
C TRP A 167 1.71 -20.47 7.16
N GLN A 168 1.93 -19.26 6.63
CA GLN A 168 3.21 -18.87 6.03
C GLN A 168 4.35 -18.81 7.05
N ILE A 169 4.10 -18.25 8.25
CA ILE A 169 5.07 -18.21 9.35
C ILE A 169 5.42 -19.62 9.80
N LEU A 170 4.42 -20.46 10.07
CA LEU A 170 4.62 -21.84 10.50
C LEU A 170 5.38 -22.65 9.44
N SER A 171 5.02 -22.50 8.16
CA SER A 171 5.74 -23.13 7.05
C SER A 171 7.22 -22.73 7.03
N HIS A 172 7.53 -21.45 7.21
CA HIS A 172 8.91 -20.98 7.26
C HIS A 172 9.67 -21.46 8.50
N VAL A 173 9.03 -21.46 9.67
CA VAL A 173 9.63 -21.93 10.93
C VAL A 173 9.92 -23.42 10.84
N GLN A 174 8.96 -24.22 10.35
CA GLN A 174 9.15 -25.65 10.13
C GLN A 174 10.30 -25.93 9.15
N PHE A 175 10.32 -25.24 8.00
CA PHE A 175 11.40 -25.35 7.04
C PHE A 175 12.77 -24.99 7.64
N SER A 176 12.85 -23.90 8.39
CA SER A 176 14.08 -23.46 9.04
C SER A 176 14.56 -24.44 10.12
N ARG A 177 13.64 -25.05 10.88
CA ARG A 177 13.97 -26.08 11.87
C ARG A 177 14.48 -27.36 11.19
N LEU A 178 13.87 -27.76 10.08
CA LEU A 178 14.30 -28.92 9.29
C LEU A 178 15.72 -28.73 8.75
N LEU A 179 16.04 -27.54 8.23
CA LEU A 179 17.39 -27.24 7.75
C LEU A 179 18.43 -27.29 8.86
N LYS A 180 18.13 -26.74 10.03
CA LYS A 180 19.05 -26.71 11.18
C LYS A 180 19.32 -28.12 11.74
N LYS A 181 18.32 -29.00 11.74
CA LYS A 181 18.44 -30.35 12.32
C LYS A 181 19.46 -31.21 11.56
N ASP A 182 19.45 -31.12 10.24
CA ASP A 182 20.29 -31.94 9.36
C ASP A 182 21.48 -31.13 8.80
N ALA A 183 21.89 -30.07 9.51
CA ALA A 183 22.94 -29.16 9.06
C ALA A 183 24.33 -29.74 9.34
N GLY A 184 25.15 -29.88 8.29
CA GLY A 184 26.59 -30.19 8.41
C GLY A 184 27.43 -28.92 8.34
N GLU A 185 28.59 -28.88 9.00
CA GLU A 185 29.55 -27.80 8.81
C GLU A 185 30.26 -27.95 7.45
N VAL A 186 30.57 -26.82 6.80
CA VAL A 186 31.42 -26.81 5.60
C VAL A 186 32.88 -26.65 6.05
N GLU A 187 33.58 -27.77 6.11
CA GLU A 187 35.00 -27.86 6.52
C GLU A 187 35.97 -27.74 5.34
N ASP A 188 35.48 -27.82 4.10
CA ASP A 188 36.28 -27.68 2.89
C ASP A 188 37.03 -26.33 2.87
N PRO A 189 38.38 -26.32 2.95
CA PRO A 189 39.16 -25.10 3.00
C PRO A 189 38.99 -24.22 1.76
N GLU A 190 38.84 -24.81 0.57
CA GLU A 190 38.72 -24.03 -0.68
C GLU A 190 37.38 -23.29 -0.73
N LEU A 191 36.30 -23.95 -0.28
CA LEU A 191 34.98 -23.32 -0.21
C LEU A 191 34.95 -22.20 0.85
N ARG A 192 35.58 -22.41 2.00
CA ARG A 192 35.67 -21.36 3.04
C ARG A 192 36.51 -20.18 2.56
N GLU A 193 37.63 -20.42 1.88
CA GLU A 193 38.46 -19.35 1.33
C GLU A 193 37.71 -18.57 0.24
N SER A 194 37.01 -19.26 -0.66
CA SER A 194 36.16 -18.63 -1.68
C SER A 194 35.04 -17.79 -1.03
N PHE A 195 34.42 -18.30 0.02
CA PHE A 195 33.39 -17.58 0.78
C PHE A 195 33.91 -16.29 1.41
N GLU A 196 35.03 -16.36 2.14
CA GLU A 196 35.64 -15.17 2.76
C GLU A 196 36.14 -14.15 1.72
N ARG A 197 36.65 -14.63 0.58
CA ARG A 197 37.06 -13.79 -0.54
C ARG A 197 35.89 -12.99 -1.11
N GLU A 198 34.76 -13.63 -1.39
CA GLU A 198 33.57 -12.93 -1.90
C GLU A 198 32.93 -12.01 -0.85
N LYS A 199 32.94 -12.41 0.43
CA LYS A 199 32.52 -11.55 1.55
C LYS A 199 33.36 -10.27 1.63
N LYS A 200 34.69 -10.38 1.49
CA LYS A 200 35.61 -9.23 1.47
C LYS A 200 35.37 -8.34 0.25
N LYS A 201 35.14 -8.90 -0.94
CA LYS A 201 34.80 -8.14 -2.16
C LYS A 201 33.53 -7.29 -2.01
N LEU A 202 32.55 -7.80 -1.26
CA LEU A 202 31.30 -7.09 -0.98
C LEU A 202 31.39 -6.13 0.21
N ASN A 203 32.58 -5.92 0.78
CA ASN A 203 32.85 -5.02 1.91
C ASN A 203 31.97 -5.29 3.14
N PHE A 204 31.66 -6.56 3.42
CA PHE A 204 31.04 -6.91 4.70
C PHE A 204 32.00 -6.58 5.86
N SER A 205 31.47 -5.99 6.94
CA SER A 205 32.25 -5.74 8.15
C SER A 205 32.83 -7.05 8.69
N GLU A 206 34.04 -7.00 9.26
CA GLU A 206 34.65 -8.16 9.93
C GLU A 206 33.78 -8.70 11.08
N SER A 207 32.99 -7.82 11.72
CA SER A 207 32.01 -8.20 12.73
C SER A 207 30.78 -8.94 12.18
N PHE A 208 30.62 -9.00 10.85
CA PHE A 208 29.50 -9.65 10.18
C PHE A 208 29.74 -11.16 10.04
N THR A 209 29.10 -11.93 10.91
CA THR A 209 29.16 -13.39 10.89
C THR A 209 27.99 -13.96 10.09
N VAL A 210 28.31 -14.77 9.09
CA VAL A 210 27.32 -15.55 8.31
C VAL A 210 27.72 -17.00 8.44
N GLY A 211 26.78 -17.84 8.87
CA GLY A 211 27.01 -19.27 8.93
C GLY A 211 27.07 -19.87 7.52
N LEU A 212 27.94 -20.85 7.31
CA LEU A 212 28.02 -21.62 6.07
C LEU A 212 27.88 -23.10 6.42
N LYS A 213 26.79 -23.73 5.97
CA LYS A 213 26.44 -25.11 6.33
C LYS A 213 26.01 -25.93 5.11
N TYR A 214 26.21 -27.24 5.15
CA TYR A 214 25.57 -28.18 4.25
C TYR A 214 24.17 -28.57 4.71
N SER A 215 23.28 -28.89 3.77
CA SER A 215 22.01 -29.56 4.06
C SER A 215 21.63 -30.55 2.96
N ASN A 216 21.22 -31.76 3.36
CA ASN A 216 20.73 -32.79 2.43
C ASN A 216 19.27 -32.57 2.01
N ARG A 217 18.59 -31.58 2.58
CA ARG A 217 17.15 -31.32 2.36
C ARG A 217 16.89 -30.34 1.22
N ILE A 218 17.93 -29.74 0.66
CA ILE A 218 17.85 -28.72 -0.38
C ILE A 218 18.56 -29.20 -1.63
N LYS A 219 18.04 -28.79 -2.78
CA LYS A 219 18.63 -29.06 -4.09
C LYS A 219 19.37 -27.86 -4.67
N THR A 220 19.19 -26.69 -4.06
CA THR A 220 19.80 -25.43 -4.47
C THR A 220 20.40 -24.76 -3.24
N PRO A 221 21.49 -23.99 -3.40
CA PRO A 221 21.91 -23.05 -2.37
C PRO A 221 20.76 -22.12 -1.99
N LEU A 222 20.72 -21.75 -0.71
CA LEU A 222 19.80 -20.73 -0.21
C LEU A 222 20.30 -20.11 1.09
N THR A 223 19.80 -18.91 1.37
CA THR A 223 20.01 -18.21 2.63
C THR A 223 18.76 -18.29 3.51
N VAL A 224 18.96 -18.53 4.81
CA VAL A 224 17.93 -18.43 5.84
C VAL A 224 18.42 -17.56 6.99
N GLY A 225 17.54 -16.66 7.45
CA GLY A 225 17.80 -15.76 8.56
C GLY A 225 17.10 -14.43 8.31
N MET A 226 16.77 -13.74 9.40
CA MET A 226 16.14 -12.41 9.34
C MET A 226 17.09 -11.33 9.82
N ILE A 227 18.04 -11.64 10.71
CA ILE A 227 18.94 -10.65 11.29
C ILE A 227 20.36 -11.18 11.14
N GLN A 228 21.33 -10.28 10.94
CA GLN A 228 22.75 -10.59 10.79
C GLN A 228 23.24 -11.75 11.67
N LYS A 229 22.94 -11.75 12.97
CA LYS A 229 23.39 -12.78 13.93
C LYS A 229 22.88 -14.19 13.66
N ASN A 230 21.83 -14.36 12.84
CA ASN A 230 21.21 -15.65 12.55
C ASN A 230 21.19 -16.00 11.05
N MET A 231 21.90 -15.24 10.21
CA MET A 231 22.03 -15.52 8.78
C MET A 231 22.92 -16.74 8.54
N VAL A 232 22.38 -17.72 7.82
CA VAL A 232 23.09 -18.95 7.42
C VAL A 232 22.83 -19.23 5.94
N ILE A 233 23.91 -19.42 5.18
CA ILE A 233 23.88 -19.95 3.83
C ILE A 233 23.96 -21.48 3.92
N TYR A 234 22.98 -22.14 3.31
CA TYR A 234 22.95 -23.59 3.18
C TYR A 234 23.33 -24.02 1.77
N LEU A 235 24.27 -24.95 1.66
CA LEU A 235 24.68 -25.59 0.41
C LEU A 235 24.11 -27.02 0.33
N PRO A 236 23.60 -27.45 -0.82
CA PRO A 236 23.44 -28.87 -1.14
C PRO A 236 24.75 -29.63 -0.96
N ARG A 237 24.67 -30.90 -0.54
CA ARG A 237 25.86 -31.73 -0.40
C ARG A 237 26.27 -32.30 -1.76
N ARG A 238 27.05 -31.52 -2.52
CA ARG A 238 27.69 -31.92 -3.78
C ARG A 238 29.08 -31.30 -3.90
N ALA A 239 29.87 -31.79 -4.85
CA ALA A 239 31.11 -31.14 -5.23
C ALA A 239 30.80 -29.82 -5.97
N TYR A 240 31.59 -28.80 -5.67
CA TYR A 240 31.56 -27.49 -6.32
C TYR A 240 32.96 -27.17 -6.81
N THR A 241 33.08 -26.61 -8.00
CA THR A 241 34.35 -26.01 -8.41
C THR A 241 34.53 -24.67 -7.69
N THR A 242 35.77 -24.17 -7.61
CA THR A 242 36.06 -22.87 -7.01
C THR A 242 35.30 -21.72 -7.69
N GLU A 243 35.13 -21.80 -9.01
CA GLU A 243 34.35 -20.81 -9.79
C GLU A 243 32.84 -20.92 -9.51
N GLU A 244 32.29 -22.14 -9.46
CA GLU A 244 30.87 -22.36 -9.12
C GLU A 244 30.56 -21.82 -7.71
N ALA A 245 31.41 -22.14 -6.74
CA ALA A 245 31.28 -21.68 -5.36
C ALA A 245 31.33 -20.15 -5.27
N ALA A 246 32.27 -19.51 -5.98
CA ALA A 246 32.38 -18.05 -6.00
C ALA A 246 31.10 -17.38 -6.54
N PHE A 247 30.50 -17.93 -7.60
CA PHE A 247 29.23 -17.44 -8.13
C PHE A 247 28.06 -17.63 -7.15
N ILE A 248 27.95 -18.80 -6.53
CA ILE A 248 26.93 -19.08 -5.51
C ILE A 248 27.05 -18.12 -4.33
N PHE A 249 28.26 -17.97 -3.78
CA PHE A 249 28.48 -17.09 -2.64
C PHE A 249 28.21 -15.64 -2.98
N ARG A 250 28.65 -15.16 -4.14
CA ARG A 250 28.33 -13.79 -4.59
C ARG A 250 26.83 -13.57 -4.70
N HIS A 251 26.08 -14.55 -5.21
CA HIS A 251 24.62 -14.50 -5.33
C HIS A 251 23.93 -14.44 -3.95
N GLU A 252 24.25 -15.38 -3.07
CA GLU A 252 23.64 -15.45 -1.73
C GLU A 252 24.05 -14.26 -0.84
N LEU A 253 25.31 -13.84 -0.88
CA LEU A 253 25.77 -12.65 -0.18
C LEU A 253 25.13 -11.36 -0.72
N CYS A 254 24.80 -11.30 -2.02
CA CYS A 254 24.01 -10.20 -2.58
C CYS A 254 22.62 -10.14 -1.93
N HIS A 255 21.93 -11.26 -1.79
CA HIS A 255 20.64 -11.31 -1.10
C HIS A 255 20.74 -10.84 0.36
N ILE A 256 21.77 -11.28 1.08
CA ILE A 256 22.02 -10.88 2.47
C ILE A 256 22.23 -9.36 2.55
N ARG A 257 23.11 -8.82 1.69
CA ARG A 257 23.44 -7.40 1.68
C ARG A 257 22.23 -6.51 1.41
N ARG A 258 21.33 -6.93 0.50
CA ARG A 258 20.09 -6.21 0.17
C ARG A 258 18.92 -6.50 1.12
N ARG A 259 19.12 -7.32 2.16
CA ARG A 259 18.07 -7.80 3.06
C ARG A 259 16.87 -8.38 2.30
N ASP A 260 17.13 -9.17 1.27
CA ASP A 260 16.05 -9.71 0.43
C ASP A 260 15.09 -10.61 1.22
N THR A 261 15.50 -11.20 2.34
CA THR A 261 14.60 -11.91 3.25
C THR A 261 13.49 -11.00 3.80
N HIS A 262 13.81 -9.74 4.13
CA HIS A 262 12.81 -8.76 4.59
C HIS A 262 11.82 -8.43 3.48
N THR A 263 12.34 -8.21 2.27
CA THR A 263 11.49 -7.97 1.09
C THR A 263 10.59 -9.17 0.82
N LYS A 264 11.12 -10.40 0.90
CA LYS A 264 10.33 -11.62 0.74
C LYS A 264 9.28 -11.80 1.83
N PHE A 265 9.61 -11.50 3.09
CA PHE A 265 8.62 -11.48 4.18
C PHE A 265 7.51 -10.47 3.88
N PHE A 266 7.88 -9.25 3.50
CA PHE A 266 6.92 -8.20 3.17
C PHE A 266 6.00 -8.61 2.00
N LEU A 267 6.54 -9.19 0.92
CA LEU A 267 5.73 -9.68 -0.19
C LEU A 267 4.73 -10.76 0.25
N ARG A 268 5.12 -11.59 1.23
CA ARG A 268 4.25 -12.62 1.79
C ARG A 268 3.18 -12.04 2.71
N PHE A 269 3.53 -11.02 3.49
CA PHE A 269 2.56 -10.18 4.19
C PHE A 269 1.54 -9.58 3.22
N CYS A 270 1.97 -9.01 2.08
CA CYS A 270 1.04 -8.51 1.05
C CYS A 270 0.14 -9.60 0.46
N ASN A 271 0.65 -10.82 0.26
CA ASN A 271 -0.19 -11.94 -0.19
C ASN A 271 -1.24 -12.33 0.85
N ALA A 272 -0.90 -12.30 2.15
CA ALA A 272 -1.87 -12.62 3.18
C ALA A 272 -2.87 -11.47 3.38
N PHE A 273 -2.41 -10.22 3.35
CA PHE A 273 -3.25 -9.03 3.43
C PHE A 273 -4.24 -8.99 2.26
N GLY A 274 -3.74 -9.32 1.07
CA GLY A 274 -4.53 -9.43 -0.15
C GLY A 274 -4.90 -10.86 -0.54
N TRP A 275 -5.16 -11.75 0.42
CA TRP A 275 -5.42 -13.17 0.14
C TRP A 275 -6.62 -13.37 -0.80
N MET A 276 -7.59 -12.46 -0.69
CA MET A 276 -8.72 -12.18 -1.60
C MET A 276 -8.38 -12.10 -3.09
N HIS A 277 -7.15 -11.67 -3.41
CA HIS A 277 -6.88 -10.90 -4.62
C HIS A 277 -5.95 -11.66 -5.57
N PRO A 278 -6.46 -12.20 -6.69
CA PRO A 278 -5.65 -12.98 -7.62
C PRO A 278 -4.43 -12.20 -8.14
N PHE A 279 -4.57 -10.88 -8.34
CA PHE A 279 -3.47 -10.04 -8.81
C PHE A 279 -2.37 -9.85 -7.77
N ALA A 280 -2.68 -9.84 -6.46
CA ALA A 280 -1.65 -9.81 -5.41
C ALA A 280 -0.77 -11.07 -5.48
N TRP A 281 -1.39 -12.25 -5.64
CA TRP A 281 -0.67 -13.51 -5.80
C TRP A 281 0.23 -13.54 -7.04
N ILE A 282 -0.19 -12.92 -8.14
CA ILE A 282 0.60 -12.81 -9.37
C ILE A 282 1.73 -11.78 -9.17
N ALA A 283 1.41 -10.62 -8.60
CA ALA A 283 2.34 -9.53 -8.31
C ALA A 283 3.50 -10.02 -7.44
N VAL A 284 3.21 -10.68 -6.32
CA VAL A 284 4.25 -11.22 -5.42
C VAL A 284 5.14 -12.22 -6.13
N LYS A 285 4.59 -13.12 -6.94
CA LYS A 285 5.41 -14.06 -7.73
C LYS A 285 6.32 -13.32 -8.72
N ARG A 286 5.83 -12.27 -9.38
CA ARG A 286 6.64 -11.48 -10.32
C ARG A 286 7.68 -10.61 -9.62
N ALA A 287 7.36 -10.08 -8.45
CA ALA A 287 8.29 -9.37 -7.59
C ALA A 287 9.42 -10.30 -7.12
N GLU A 288 9.10 -11.52 -6.69
CA GLU A 288 10.10 -12.56 -6.39
C GLU A 288 11.01 -12.84 -7.61
N ASP A 289 10.44 -12.99 -8.82
CA ASP A 289 11.22 -13.18 -10.04
C ASP A 289 12.15 -11.96 -10.33
N ASP A 290 11.66 -10.74 -10.16
CA ASP A 290 12.44 -9.51 -10.40
C ASP A 290 13.56 -9.31 -9.38
N LEU A 291 13.37 -9.74 -8.12
CA LEU A 291 14.41 -9.73 -7.09
C LEU A 291 15.57 -10.66 -7.46
N GLU A 292 15.26 -11.87 -7.94
CA GLU A 292 16.25 -12.84 -8.40
C GLU A 292 16.99 -12.34 -9.65
N LEU A 293 16.27 -11.82 -10.65
CA LEU A 293 16.87 -11.22 -11.85
C LEU A 293 17.80 -10.04 -11.52
N SER A 294 17.43 -9.24 -10.53
CA SER A 294 18.26 -8.13 -10.05
C SER A 294 19.55 -8.62 -9.40
N CYS A 295 19.53 -9.77 -8.71
CA CYS A 295 20.76 -10.41 -8.22
C CYS A 295 21.62 -10.94 -9.37
N ASP A 296 21.01 -11.64 -10.34
CA ASP A 296 21.72 -12.18 -11.50
C ASP A 296 22.44 -11.08 -12.31
N GLU A 297 21.75 -9.96 -12.56
CA GLU A 297 22.32 -8.80 -13.26
C GLU A 297 23.52 -8.22 -12.51
N LEU A 298 23.50 -8.24 -11.18
CA LEU A 298 24.61 -7.73 -10.36
C LEU A 298 25.79 -8.70 -10.32
N VAL A 299 25.53 -10.00 -10.17
CA VAL A 299 26.57 -11.06 -10.14
C VAL A 299 27.37 -11.07 -11.45
N LEU A 300 26.69 -10.83 -12.58
CA LEU A 300 27.27 -10.89 -13.92
C LEU A 300 27.75 -9.54 -14.48
N LYS A 301 27.62 -8.46 -13.71
CA LYS A 301 27.83 -7.10 -14.21
C LYS A 301 29.20 -6.89 -14.88
N ASP A 302 30.24 -7.46 -14.28
CA ASP A 302 31.64 -7.33 -14.71
C ASP A 302 32.19 -8.66 -15.27
N GLU A 303 31.31 -9.62 -15.58
CA GLU A 303 31.66 -10.95 -16.10
C GLU A 303 31.63 -11.00 -17.64
N ASN A 304 32.64 -11.66 -18.21
CA ASN A 304 32.74 -11.91 -19.64
C ASN A 304 31.82 -13.05 -20.11
N ALA A 305 31.77 -13.31 -21.41
CA ALA A 305 30.93 -14.37 -21.98
C ALA A 305 31.23 -15.78 -21.42
N ALA A 306 32.48 -16.07 -21.01
CA ALA A 306 32.84 -17.36 -20.43
C ALA A 306 32.27 -17.51 -19.00
N GLY A 307 32.48 -16.51 -18.13
CA GLY A 307 31.94 -16.50 -16.78
C GLY A 307 30.41 -16.55 -16.75
N ARG A 308 29.75 -15.83 -17.68
CA ARG A 308 28.30 -15.91 -17.87
C ARG A 308 27.81 -17.33 -18.21
N ARG A 309 28.55 -18.08 -19.03
CA ARG A 309 28.20 -19.47 -19.37
C ARG A 309 28.34 -20.40 -18.17
N VAL A 310 29.41 -20.25 -17.38
CA VAL A 310 29.58 -20.99 -16.12
C VAL A 310 28.39 -20.73 -15.20
N TYR A 311 28.03 -19.46 -15.00
CA TYR A 311 26.87 -19.09 -14.19
C TYR A 311 25.54 -19.63 -14.74
N ALA A 312 25.31 -19.59 -16.05
CA ALA A 312 24.09 -20.14 -16.64
C ALA A 312 24.01 -21.66 -16.53
N ASN A 313 25.14 -22.37 -16.61
CA ASN A 313 25.19 -23.80 -16.33
C ASN A 313 24.86 -24.08 -14.87
N LEU A 314 25.37 -23.28 -13.94
CA LEU A 314 25.05 -23.37 -12.51
C LEU A 314 23.55 -23.18 -12.24
N LEU A 315 22.90 -22.24 -12.92
CA LEU A 315 21.45 -22.05 -12.86
C LEU A 315 20.67 -23.28 -13.35
N LEU A 316 21.22 -24.06 -14.30
CA LEU A 316 20.60 -25.29 -14.81
C LEU A 316 20.77 -26.47 -13.85
N THR A 317 21.95 -26.62 -13.24
CA THR A 317 22.26 -27.73 -12.32
C THR A 317 21.60 -27.58 -10.96
N ASP A 318 21.52 -26.36 -10.41
CA ASP A 318 20.89 -26.10 -9.10
C ASP A 318 19.41 -25.72 -9.23
N THR A 319 18.58 -26.54 -9.89
CA THR A 319 17.11 -26.33 -9.92
C THR A 319 16.40 -27.11 -8.81
N GLY A 320 15.61 -26.43 -7.96
CA GLY A 320 14.92 -27.05 -6.83
C GLY A 320 13.66 -26.31 -6.37
N VAL A 321 12.86 -26.97 -5.52
CA VAL A 321 11.59 -26.44 -5.03
C VAL A 321 11.84 -25.57 -3.78
N SER A 322 11.33 -24.34 -3.77
CA SER A 322 11.41 -23.43 -2.61
C SER A 322 10.14 -23.42 -1.75
N SER A 323 10.32 -23.43 -0.43
CA SER A 323 9.28 -23.23 0.58
C SER A 323 9.75 -22.23 1.64
N GLY A 324 8.91 -21.26 2.01
CA GLY A 324 9.21 -20.23 3.03
C GLY A 324 9.90 -18.96 2.49
N PHE A 325 10.43 -18.11 3.39
CA PHE A 325 11.15 -16.86 3.08
C PHE A 325 12.62 -17.11 2.65
N THR A 326 12.84 -17.91 1.61
CA THR A 326 14.20 -18.33 1.22
C THR A 326 14.64 -17.73 -0.11
N THR A 327 15.93 -17.55 -0.29
CA THR A 327 16.59 -17.17 -1.54
C THR A 327 16.95 -18.42 -2.33
N CYS A 328 15.98 -18.97 -3.07
CA CYS A 328 16.20 -20.17 -3.85
C CYS A 328 16.35 -19.81 -5.32
N LEU A 329 17.36 -20.39 -5.95
CA LEU A 329 17.89 -20.01 -7.26
C LEU A 329 16.97 -20.30 -8.46
N SER A 330 15.81 -20.95 -8.32
CA SER A 330 14.80 -21.05 -9.41
C SER A 330 13.54 -21.83 -8.98
N ARG A 331 12.34 -21.31 -9.27
CA ARG A 331 11.05 -21.97 -8.96
C ARG A 331 10.32 -22.59 -10.17
N ARG A 332 10.63 -22.21 -11.42
CA ARG A 332 9.89 -22.66 -12.64
C ARG A 332 10.74 -22.61 -13.92
N ALA A 333 10.54 -23.57 -14.83
CA ALA A 333 11.24 -23.66 -16.12
C ALA A 333 11.13 -22.39 -17.00
N LYS A 334 10.00 -21.67 -16.97
CA LYS A 334 9.82 -20.41 -17.70
C LYS A 334 10.63 -19.25 -17.10
N THR A 335 10.69 -19.15 -15.78
CA THR A 335 11.52 -18.17 -15.06
C THR A 335 13.00 -18.48 -15.27
N LEU A 336 13.38 -19.75 -15.21
CA LEU A 336 14.75 -20.19 -15.49
C LEU A 336 15.18 -19.86 -16.92
N ARG A 337 14.36 -20.22 -17.92
CA ARG A 337 14.63 -19.88 -19.34
C ARG A 337 14.75 -18.37 -19.54
N TYR A 338 13.94 -17.59 -18.83
CA TYR A 338 14.01 -16.14 -18.87
C TYR A 338 15.30 -15.60 -18.23
N ARG A 339 15.65 -16.06 -17.01
CA ARG A 339 16.93 -15.75 -16.35
C ARG A 339 18.11 -16.08 -17.26
N MET A 340 18.15 -17.29 -17.83
CA MET A 340 19.19 -17.70 -18.79
C MET A 340 19.28 -16.76 -20.00
N ARG A 341 18.15 -16.36 -20.58
CA ARG A 341 18.16 -15.45 -21.74
C ARG A 341 18.73 -14.08 -21.37
N GLU A 342 18.43 -13.59 -20.17
CA GLU A 342 18.86 -12.28 -19.70
C GLU A 342 20.32 -12.30 -19.22
N THR A 343 20.76 -13.36 -18.54
CA THR A 343 22.16 -13.53 -18.12
C THR A 343 23.13 -13.66 -19.29
N MET A 344 22.67 -14.19 -20.42
CA MET A 344 23.45 -14.31 -21.67
C MET A 344 23.56 -13.03 -22.49
N GLN A 345 22.71 -12.01 -22.24
CA GLN A 345 22.74 -10.77 -23.01
C GLN A 345 23.65 -9.72 -22.35
N GLU A 346 24.64 -9.20 -23.08
CA GLU A 346 25.50 -8.08 -22.65
C GLU A 346 24.85 -6.70 -22.87
N LYS A 347 23.53 -6.59 -22.73
CA LYS A 347 22.82 -5.33 -23.00
C LYS A 347 22.84 -4.44 -21.77
N LYS A 348 23.42 -3.25 -21.90
CA LYS A 348 23.31 -2.19 -20.88
C LYS A 348 21.87 -1.68 -20.81
N LYS A 349 21.12 -2.08 -19.78
CA LYS A 349 19.76 -1.58 -19.52
C LYS A 349 19.79 -0.21 -18.85
N ARG A 350 18.73 0.58 -19.05
CA ARG A 350 18.60 1.91 -18.43
C ARG A 350 18.24 1.76 -16.95
N ARG A 351 18.74 2.66 -16.09
CA ARG A 351 18.45 2.64 -14.64
C ARG A 351 17.01 3.02 -14.29
N GLY A 352 16.30 3.73 -15.18
CA GLY A 352 14.86 4.00 -15.04
C GLY A 352 14.45 5.04 -14.01
N LEU A 353 15.36 5.94 -13.57
CA LEU A 353 15.09 6.94 -12.53
C LEU A 353 13.85 7.81 -12.83
N TRP A 354 13.72 8.28 -14.08
CA TRP A 354 12.57 9.08 -14.51
C TRP A 354 11.25 8.32 -14.47
N ILE A 355 11.26 7.01 -14.73
CA ILE A 355 10.04 6.19 -14.60
C ILE A 355 9.69 6.01 -13.13
N LEU A 356 10.68 5.74 -12.26
CA LEU A 356 10.43 5.66 -10.81
C LEU A 356 9.85 6.98 -10.28
N PHE A 357 10.36 8.12 -10.74
CA PHE A 357 9.79 9.44 -10.43
C PHE A 357 8.33 9.52 -10.86
N LEU A 358 8.07 9.28 -12.15
CA LEU A 358 6.76 9.46 -12.76
C LEU A 358 5.71 8.54 -12.13
N VAL A 359 6.06 7.26 -11.93
CA VAL A 359 5.15 6.29 -11.32
C VAL A 359 4.83 6.67 -9.87
N MET A 360 5.83 7.06 -9.07
CA MET A 360 5.59 7.53 -7.71
C MET A 360 4.70 8.79 -7.71
N PHE A 361 5.09 9.79 -8.49
CA PHE A 361 4.39 11.07 -8.56
C PHE A 361 2.92 10.88 -8.95
N LEU A 362 2.64 10.16 -10.05
CA LEU A 362 1.27 9.90 -10.51
C LEU A 362 0.46 9.07 -9.50
N SER A 363 1.10 8.12 -8.81
CA SER A 363 0.42 7.30 -7.79
C SER A 363 -0.11 8.13 -6.62
N CYS A 364 0.53 9.26 -6.30
CA CYS A 364 0.06 10.18 -5.24
C CYS A 364 -1.26 10.89 -5.59
N PHE A 365 -1.64 10.90 -6.87
CA PHE A 365 -2.90 11.52 -7.34
C PHE A 365 -4.07 10.53 -7.45
N PHE A 366 -3.81 9.25 -7.19
CA PHE A 366 -4.77 8.15 -7.35
C PHE A 366 -5.41 7.55 -6.07
N PRO A 367 -5.12 7.95 -4.81
CA PRO A 367 -5.87 7.44 -3.66
C PRO A 367 -7.39 7.64 -3.87
N GLY A 368 -8.15 6.60 -3.52
CA GLY A 368 -9.54 6.33 -3.91
C GLY A 368 -10.54 7.46 -3.64
N ARG A 369 -11.71 7.32 -4.28
CA ARG A 369 -12.81 8.30 -4.29
C ARG A 369 -14.16 7.64 -3.99
N MET A 370 -14.14 6.47 -3.34
CA MET A 370 -15.34 5.70 -3.03
C MET A 370 -15.84 6.10 -1.64
N ILE A 371 -17.11 6.44 -1.55
CA ILE A 371 -17.77 6.74 -0.28
C ILE A 371 -18.71 5.58 0.05
N PHE A 372 -18.68 5.15 1.30
CA PHE A 372 -19.60 4.13 1.82
C PHE A 372 -20.66 4.79 2.69
N ALA A 373 -21.89 4.28 2.58
CA ALA A 373 -22.99 4.65 3.44
C ALA A 373 -23.60 3.41 4.10
N THR A 374 -24.04 3.50 5.35
CA THR A 374 -24.45 2.33 6.15
C THR A 374 -25.90 2.33 6.58
N ASP A 375 -26.27 3.34 7.35
CA ASP A 375 -27.55 3.41 8.03
C ASP A 375 -28.51 4.14 7.09
N ARG A 376 -29.54 3.43 6.60
CA ARG A 376 -30.62 4.05 5.82
C ARG A 376 -31.78 4.34 6.76
N THR A 377 -32.09 5.61 6.91
CA THR A 377 -33.15 6.11 7.78
C THR A 377 -33.89 7.23 7.06
N THR A 378 -34.93 7.79 7.68
CA THR A 378 -35.52 9.04 7.20
C THR A 378 -34.92 10.24 7.92
N VAL A 379 -34.99 11.42 7.30
CA VAL A 379 -34.61 12.67 7.98
C VAL A 379 -35.47 12.88 9.23
N GLY A 380 -36.74 12.47 9.20
CA GLY A 380 -37.65 12.56 10.33
C GLY A 380 -37.15 11.76 11.54
N GLU A 381 -36.68 10.54 11.33
CA GLU A 381 -36.11 9.71 12.42
C GLU A 381 -34.82 10.28 12.99
N VAL A 382 -33.96 10.87 12.15
CA VAL A 382 -32.70 11.50 12.58
C VAL A 382 -32.95 12.80 13.33
N LEU A 383 -33.91 13.61 12.87
CA LEU A 383 -34.33 14.81 13.57
C LEU A 383 -35.07 14.49 14.88
N GLY A 384 -35.74 13.34 14.98
CA GLY A 384 -36.36 12.84 16.21
C GLY A 384 -37.27 13.88 16.89
N GLU A 385 -37.13 14.04 18.21
CA GLU A 385 -37.86 15.07 18.99
C GLU A 385 -37.48 16.51 18.57
N HIS A 386 -36.30 16.72 17.97
CA HIS A 386 -35.84 18.05 17.57
C HIS A 386 -36.64 18.66 16.42
N ILE A 387 -37.43 17.88 15.65
CA ILE A 387 -38.36 18.40 14.62
C ILE A 387 -39.30 19.44 15.22
N HIS A 388 -39.85 19.16 16.41
CA HIS A 388 -40.79 20.03 17.11
C HIS A 388 -40.09 21.27 17.73
N ASP A 389 -38.77 21.21 17.85
CA ASP A 389 -37.92 22.28 18.35
C ASP A 389 -37.16 23.03 17.26
N ILE A 390 -37.46 22.82 15.98
CA ILE A 390 -36.93 23.70 14.94
C ILE A 390 -37.51 25.12 15.17
N LYS A 391 -36.64 26.13 15.33
CA LYS A 391 -37.04 27.52 15.56
C LYS A 391 -37.22 28.24 14.24
N GLU A 392 -36.30 28.01 13.31
CA GLU A 392 -36.22 28.75 12.08
C GLU A 392 -35.77 27.84 10.94
N VAL A 393 -36.48 27.93 9.81
CA VAL A 393 -36.11 27.30 8.55
C VAL A 393 -35.77 28.41 7.57
N THR A 394 -34.50 28.50 7.21
CA THR A 394 -34.02 29.49 6.24
C THR A 394 -33.41 28.79 5.06
N TYR A 395 -33.47 29.42 3.90
CA TYR A 395 -32.81 28.91 2.71
C TYR A 395 -32.05 30.00 1.98
N THR A 396 -31.03 29.59 1.24
CA THR A 396 -30.32 30.43 0.29
C THR A 396 -30.31 29.76 -1.07
N TYR A 397 -30.62 30.53 -2.11
CA TYR A 397 -30.51 30.09 -3.49
C TYR A 397 -29.36 30.86 -4.14
N SER A 398 -28.32 30.16 -4.56
CA SER A 398 -27.20 30.75 -5.29
C SER A 398 -27.44 30.56 -6.77
N SER A 399 -27.74 31.64 -7.50
CA SER A 399 -27.97 31.61 -8.96
C SER A 399 -27.01 32.51 -9.76
N ASP A 400 -26.13 33.27 -9.11
CA ASP A 400 -25.23 34.18 -9.83
C ASP A 400 -23.98 34.56 -9.01
N HIS A 401 -22.85 34.74 -9.69
CA HIS A 401 -21.51 35.04 -9.15
C HIS A 401 -21.41 36.39 -8.40
N LYS A 402 -22.52 37.11 -8.19
CA LYS A 402 -22.60 38.41 -7.50
C LYS A 402 -23.28 38.31 -6.13
N ASN A 403 -22.60 37.61 -5.23
CA ASN A 403 -22.31 38.04 -3.85
C ASN A 403 -23.39 38.77 -3.02
N GLN A 404 -24.64 38.30 -3.01
CA GLN A 404 -25.54 38.46 -1.85
C GLN A 404 -26.38 37.19 -1.67
N GLN A 405 -25.84 36.23 -0.91
CA GLN A 405 -26.66 35.16 -0.31
C GLN A 405 -27.60 35.81 0.71
N LYS A 406 -28.78 36.24 0.26
CA LYS A 406 -29.80 36.77 1.18
C LYS A 406 -30.55 35.58 1.77
N LEU A 407 -30.40 35.36 3.08
CA LEU A 407 -31.16 34.35 3.81
C LEU A 407 -32.66 34.65 3.68
N GLN A 408 -33.43 33.73 3.12
CA GLN A 408 -34.88 33.84 3.00
C GLN A 408 -35.55 32.89 4.00
N ARG A 409 -36.63 33.34 4.64
CA ARG A 409 -37.46 32.47 5.49
C ARG A 409 -38.43 31.68 4.61
N ALA A 410 -38.60 30.40 4.92
CA ALA A 410 -39.63 29.58 4.26
C ALA A 410 -41.03 30.13 4.60
N GLU A 411 -41.87 30.34 3.57
CA GLU A 411 -43.24 30.83 3.75
C GLU A 411 -44.17 29.76 4.35
N ASN A 412 -43.96 28.49 3.99
CA ASN A 412 -44.77 27.37 4.47
C ASN A 412 -43.90 26.33 5.22
N ARG A 413 -43.65 26.62 6.51
CA ARG A 413 -42.74 25.83 7.36
C ARG A 413 -43.20 24.38 7.54
N GLU A 414 -44.47 24.16 7.84
CA GLU A 414 -44.99 22.85 8.23
C GLU A 414 -44.94 21.86 7.07
N GLU A 415 -45.35 22.28 5.87
CA GLU A 415 -45.31 21.47 4.65
C GLU A 415 -43.87 21.10 4.24
N LEU A 416 -42.92 22.04 4.38
CA LEU A 416 -41.51 21.77 4.11
C LEU A 416 -40.93 20.76 5.10
N LEU A 417 -41.26 20.89 6.38
CA LEU A 417 -40.78 19.95 7.41
C LEU A 417 -41.36 18.56 7.22
N GLU A 418 -42.63 18.44 6.84
CA GLU A 418 -43.27 17.17 6.51
C GLU A 418 -42.58 16.51 5.31
N TYR A 419 -42.38 17.27 4.22
CA TYR A 419 -41.67 16.76 3.04
C TYR A 419 -40.23 16.33 3.33
N LEU A 420 -39.48 17.15 4.07
CA LEU A 420 -38.10 16.82 4.43
C LEU A 420 -38.06 15.58 5.32
N SER A 421 -39.00 15.42 6.25
CA SER A 421 -39.03 14.29 7.18
C SER A 421 -39.19 12.95 6.48
N ASP A 422 -39.87 12.91 5.33
CA ASP A 422 -40.07 11.72 4.52
C ASP A 422 -38.87 11.35 3.64
N LEU A 423 -37.85 12.21 3.53
CA LEU A 423 -36.69 11.92 2.69
C LEU A 423 -35.86 10.77 3.27
N GLU A 424 -35.61 9.76 2.45
CA GLU A 424 -34.66 8.69 2.76
C GLU A 424 -33.22 9.20 2.66
N ILE A 425 -32.44 8.95 3.71
CA ILE A 425 -31.05 9.36 3.85
C ILE A 425 -30.18 8.18 4.28
N GLU A 426 -28.93 8.21 3.85
CA GLU A 426 -27.93 7.20 4.16
C GLU A 426 -26.75 7.85 4.89
N LYS A 427 -26.42 7.38 6.10
CA LYS A 427 -25.30 7.89 6.88
C LYS A 427 -23.96 7.55 6.20
N LEU A 428 -23.12 8.56 5.98
CA LEU A 428 -21.80 8.41 5.37
C LEU A 428 -20.75 7.98 6.40
N ILE A 429 -19.83 7.09 5.99
CA ILE A 429 -18.70 6.66 6.81
C ILE A 429 -17.56 7.69 6.74
N GLY A 430 -17.38 8.50 7.79
CA GLY A 430 -16.33 9.52 7.84
C GLY A 430 -16.83 10.91 7.46
N ASP A 431 -15.95 11.90 7.61
CA ASP A 431 -16.31 13.30 7.41
C ASP A 431 -15.80 13.78 6.05
N TYR A 432 -16.66 14.00 5.07
CA TYR A 432 -16.27 14.37 3.70
C TYR A 432 -16.51 15.86 3.38
N GLU A 433 -15.87 16.40 2.36
CA GLU A 433 -16.27 17.70 1.82
C GLU A 433 -17.47 17.52 0.91
N VAL A 434 -18.60 18.10 1.31
CA VAL A 434 -19.74 18.27 0.42
C VAL A 434 -19.32 19.32 -0.62
N PRO A 435 -19.29 19.00 -1.92
CA PRO A 435 -18.94 19.97 -2.93
C PRO A 435 -20.01 21.06 -2.91
N CYS A 436 -19.58 22.26 -2.53
CA CYS A 436 -20.34 23.49 -2.70
C CYS A 436 -20.79 23.58 -4.16
N GLN A 437 -22.08 23.31 -4.43
CA GLN A 437 -22.60 23.46 -5.79
C GLN A 437 -22.54 24.95 -6.14
N GLU A 438 -21.97 25.29 -7.31
CA GLU A 438 -21.86 26.69 -7.76
C GLU A 438 -23.25 27.34 -7.92
N GLU A 439 -24.26 26.52 -8.25
CA GLU A 439 -25.67 26.86 -8.24
C GLU A 439 -26.44 25.81 -7.41
N GLY A 440 -27.29 26.25 -6.48
CA GLY A 440 -28.05 25.31 -5.64
C GLY A 440 -28.77 25.97 -4.46
N LEU A 441 -29.73 25.23 -3.90
CA LEU A 441 -30.43 25.56 -2.67
C LEU A 441 -29.69 25.00 -1.47
N ARG A 442 -29.46 25.85 -0.47
CA ARG A 442 -29.10 25.41 0.87
C ARG A 442 -30.24 25.67 1.81
N ILE A 443 -30.60 24.67 2.61
CA ILE A 443 -31.60 24.81 3.67
C ILE A 443 -30.87 24.71 5.00
N PHE A 444 -31.08 25.70 5.87
CA PHE A 444 -30.59 25.75 7.24
C PHE A 444 -31.78 25.54 8.18
N LEU A 445 -31.68 24.51 9.01
CA LEU A 445 -32.64 24.20 10.07
C LEU A 445 -31.94 24.44 11.40
N GLU A 446 -32.38 25.45 12.15
CA GLU A 446 -31.82 25.78 13.47
C GLU A 446 -32.82 25.39 14.57
N THR A 447 -32.36 24.65 15.56
CA THR A 447 -33.15 24.26 16.74
C THR A 447 -33.30 25.43 17.73
N LYS A 448 -34.36 25.43 18.56
CA LYS A 448 -34.67 26.47 19.56
C LYS A 448 -33.53 26.69 20.54
N ASP A 449 -32.84 25.61 20.88
CA ASP A 449 -31.72 25.62 21.82
C ASP A 449 -30.37 25.96 21.15
N GLN A 450 -30.35 26.20 19.83
CA GLN A 450 -29.16 26.44 19.00
C GLN A 450 -28.11 25.32 19.02
N ASN A 451 -28.45 24.16 19.56
CA ASN A 451 -27.52 23.04 19.70
C ASN A 451 -27.33 22.26 18.39
N CYS A 452 -28.36 22.17 17.55
CA CYS A 452 -28.28 21.47 16.28
C CYS A 452 -28.57 22.41 15.12
N THR A 453 -27.68 22.39 14.12
CA THR A 453 -27.86 23.04 12.82
C THR A 453 -27.78 21.99 11.72
N PHE A 454 -28.82 21.87 10.91
CA PHE A 454 -28.81 21.00 9.73
C PHE A 454 -28.66 21.86 8.48
N VAL A 455 -27.72 21.47 7.63
CA VAL A 455 -27.45 22.11 6.34
C VAL A 455 -27.70 21.08 5.26
N ILE A 456 -28.74 21.30 4.46
CA ILE A 456 -29.04 20.47 3.29
C ILE A 456 -28.43 21.17 2.07
N GLU A 457 -27.57 20.48 1.32
CA GLU A 457 -26.90 21.01 0.13
C GLU A 457 -26.84 19.93 -0.97
N GLY A 458 -27.64 20.10 -2.02
CA GLY A 458 -27.68 19.19 -3.16
C GLY A 458 -28.11 17.76 -2.75
N GLU A 459 -27.28 16.76 -3.02
CA GLU A 459 -27.53 15.35 -2.66
C GLU A 459 -27.09 15.00 -1.22
N TYR A 460 -26.72 16.00 -0.41
CA TYR A 460 -26.12 15.78 0.91
C TYR A 460 -26.83 16.56 2.03
N ILE A 461 -26.89 15.95 3.21
CA ILE A 461 -27.32 16.61 4.45
C ILE A 461 -26.16 16.56 5.44
N VAL A 462 -25.76 17.71 5.93
CA VAL A 462 -24.74 17.85 6.97
C VAL A 462 -25.44 18.29 8.26
N CYS A 463 -25.35 17.46 9.28
CA CYS A 463 -25.82 17.75 10.62
C CYS A 463 -24.63 18.19 11.49
N TYR A 464 -24.74 19.38 12.05
CA TYR A 464 -23.83 19.89 13.08
C TYR A 464 -24.56 19.80 14.42
N VAL A 465 -24.08 18.93 15.31
CA VAL A 465 -24.60 18.79 16.68
C VAL A 465 -23.55 19.31 17.64
N TYR A 466 -23.88 20.40 18.32
CA TYR A 466 -23.14 20.96 19.44
C TYR A 466 -23.69 20.34 20.73
N ASP A 467 -22.88 19.52 21.37
CA ASP A 467 -23.22 18.96 22.67
C ASP A 467 -22.75 19.93 23.78
N ILE A 468 -23.72 20.46 24.54
CA ILE A 468 -23.48 21.42 25.62
C ILE A 468 -22.67 20.77 26.76
N GLU A 469 -22.88 19.48 27.05
CA GLU A 469 -22.26 18.81 28.20
C GLU A 469 -20.79 18.48 27.93
N SER A 470 -20.48 18.00 26.73
CA SER A 470 -19.09 17.67 26.32
C SER A 470 -18.33 18.87 25.73
N LYS A 471 -19.02 19.95 25.33
CA LYS A 471 -18.49 21.06 24.52
C LYS A 471 -17.84 20.61 23.21
N GLU A 472 -18.23 19.46 22.69
CA GLU A 472 -17.75 18.93 21.43
C GLU A 472 -18.74 19.23 20.30
N ASN A 473 -18.18 19.59 19.14
CA ASN A 473 -18.92 19.66 17.89
C ASN A 473 -18.81 18.31 17.20
N SER A 474 -19.92 17.61 17.03
CA SER A 474 -19.99 16.45 16.16
C SER A 474 -20.60 16.84 14.81
N ARG A 475 -19.96 16.39 13.73
CA ARG A 475 -20.41 16.59 12.36
C ARG A 475 -20.77 15.23 11.80
N ILE A 476 -22.03 15.05 11.43
CA ILE A 476 -22.54 13.82 10.83
C ILE A 476 -23.05 14.16 9.44
N GLN A 477 -22.73 13.31 8.47
CA GLN A 477 -23.11 13.50 7.09
C GLN A 477 -23.99 12.38 6.59
N TYR A 478 -24.95 12.78 5.77
CA TYR A 478 -25.87 11.88 5.13
C TYR A 478 -25.95 12.18 3.64
N HIS A 479 -26.20 11.15 2.84
CA HIS A 479 -26.49 11.25 1.42
C HIS A 479 -27.98 11.00 1.20
N VAL A 480 -28.64 11.86 0.43
CA VAL A 480 -30.06 11.72 0.10
C VAL A 480 -30.23 10.69 -1.01
N VAL A 481 -31.08 9.69 -0.81
CA VAL A 481 -31.25 8.57 -1.76
C VAL A 481 -31.90 9.04 -3.06
N ASP A 482 -32.92 9.91 -2.96
CA ASP A 482 -33.62 10.46 -4.12
C ASP A 482 -32.84 11.62 -4.72
N LYS A 483 -32.22 11.41 -5.88
CA LYS A 483 -31.42 12.44 -6.58
C LYS A 483 -32.23 13.63 -7.09
N ASN A 484 -33.56 13.49 -7.23
CA ASN A 484 -34.42 14.51 -7.80
C ASN A 484 -35.24 15.27 -6.77
N TRP A 485 -35.02 15.01 -5.47
CA TRP A 485 -35.75 15.64 -4.37
C TRP A 485 -35.74 17.17 -4.48
N PHE A 486 -34.64 17.73 -5.00
CA PHE A 486 -34.45 19.15 -5.23
C PHE A 486 -35.38 19.73 -6.32
N SER A 487 -35.53 19.03 -7.44
CA SER A 487 -36.40 19.44 -8.55
C SER A 487 -37.89 19.40 -8.19
N HIS A 488 -38.25 18.58 -7.20
CA HIS A 488 -39.61 18.47 -6.69
C HIS A 488 -39.98 19.63 -5.75
N TYR A 489 -39.01 20.19 -5.03
CA TYR A 489 -39.23 21.34 -4.16
C TYR A 489 -39.18 22.67 -4.91
N ASP A 490 -38.25 22.85 -5.85
CA ASP A 490 -38.16 24.08 -6.66
C ASP A 490 -39.48 24.37 -7.40
N LYS A 491 -40.20 23.33 -7.83
CA LYS A 491 -41.55 23.45 -8.42
C LYS A 491 -42.68 23.77 -7.44
N ARG A 492 -42.53 23.44 -6.15
CA ARG A 492 -43.61 23.60 -5.14
C ARG A 492 -43.44 24.86 -4.29
N ALA A 493 -42.22 25.26 -3.98
CA ALA A 493 -41.94 26.33 -3.03
C ALA A 493 -41.62 27.68 -3.66
N CYS A 494 -41.08 27.72 -4.87
CA CYS A 494 -40.78 28.99 -5.54
C CYS A 494 -42.00 29.63 -6.19
N GLY A 495 -43.15 28.94 -6.22
CA GLY A 495 -44.31 29.35 -6.99
C GLY A 495 -44.00 29.36 -8.48
N ASN A 496 -44.90 28.84 -9.31
CA ASN A 496 -44.89 29.26 -10.70
C ASN A 496 -45.20 30.76 -10.72
N THR A 497 -44.19 31.57 -11.05
CA THR A 497 -44.39 32.73 -11.91
C THR A 497 -43.82 32.43 -13.27
#